data_AF-A0A8S2NAY0-F1
#
_entry.id   AF-A0A8S2NAY0-F1
#
_cell.length_a   1.000
_cell.length_b   1.000
_cell.length_c   1.000
_cell.angle_alpha   90.00
_cell.angle_beta   90.00
_cell.angle_gamma   90.00
#
_symmetry.space_group_name_H-M   'P 1'
#
loop_
_entity.id
_entity.type
_entity.pdbx_description
1 polymer ?
#
loop_
_entity_poly.entity_id
_entity_poly.type
_entity_poly.pdbx_seq_one_letter_code
_entity_poly.pdbx_strand_id
1 'polypeptide(L)'
;MPVLKFTIQTFLFACWGWTLISLVLLSSFTFFLFNICLASFMFWFLVTLGAWILFIVPFLKFIYLPYRKRQWQEWTAMNNAKISMAFFHPYCNDGGGGERVLWTAIDAITKNYKDIRIVVYTGDCDYTPERILQRVRERFDMNLNAHSISFIYLKTRWLVEAKYYKMFTLLGQSVGSILLGLEALLRFVPDIYFDSMGYAFTYPLFRYIGSSKVLCYVHYPTISTDMLERVTERRITYNNRGFISNNIYLSKLKLYYYKLFAYIYGLCGKCSELTYVNSSWTKQHINQIWSTSNRTHLVYPPCDVQSFLAMPLYDDNKRQFFTIVSVGQFRPEKDHELQIRSFHDLLQRIPERRSQLRLLLIGSCRHEDDRQRVESLRTLVDNLNLNDVVEFKLNIKFDELKTDLNQAMIGLHTMWNEHFGIGIVEMMAAGTIVLAHNSGGPKMDIVDNQTGFLAHDLDSYATKMRQIIELSNDERLRLDHRRPFSLRPADIEFRQEYGSVVVRIGRTRVLAQTSCKIVKPKETRPNEGRLRILLKNIHLLSFSFDAGRQSQWTTTLSRHLLQNIQDSRCVDMESLCIVAYEHVRYFFFVIASCYHWDTVRG
;
A
#
# COMPACT_ATOMS: atom_id res chain seq x y z
N MET A 1 -35.30 87.23 -5.32
CA MET A 1 -34.05 86.43 -5.33
C MET A 1 -34.21 84.95 -4.90
N PRO A 2 -35.00 84.56 -3.88
CA PRO A 2 -35.02 83.16 -3.43
C PRO A 2 -35.71 82.18 -4.39
N VAL A 3 -36.77 82.60 -5.10
CA VAL A 3 -37.48 81.75 -6.08
C VAL A 3 -36.56 81.37 -7.25
N LEU A 4 -35.78 82.31 -7.79
CA LEU A 4 -34.84 82.05 -8.88
C LEU A 4 -33.74 81.06 -8.49
N LYS A 5 -33.21 81.17 -7.26
CA LYS A 5 -32.25 80.21 -6.71
C LYS A 5 -32.84 78.80 -6.59
N PHE A 6 -34.06 78.69 -6.10
CA PHE A 6 -34.75 77.40 -5.97
C PHE A 6 -34.96 76.76 -7.34
N THR A 7 -35.47 77.51 -8.33
CA THR A 7 -35.71 77.01 -9.69
C THR A 7 -34.41 76.54 -10.35
N ILE A 8 -33.32 77.30 -10.23
CA ILE A 8 -32.00 76.93 -10.76
C ILE A 8 -31.47 75.68 -10.06
N GLN A 9 -31.62 75.55 -8.74
CA GLN A 9 -31.21 74.35 -8.00
C GLN A 9 -31.99 73.12 -8.44
N THR A 10 -33.32 73.19 -8.56
CA THR A 10 -34.13 72.07 -9.07
C THR A 10 -33.77 71.69 -10.49
N PHE A 11 -33.49 72.66 -11.37
CA PHE A 11 -33.07 72.39 -12.74
C PHE A 11 -31.70 71.71 -12.79
N LEU A 12 -30.72 72.20 -12.01
CA LEU A 12 -29.40 71.58 -11.90
C LEU A 12 -29.49 70.17 -11.31
N PHE A 13 -30.34 69.94 -10.32
CA PHE A 13 -30.56 68.63 -9.73
C PHE A 13 -31.21 67.65 -10.72
N ALA A 14 -32.17 68.12 -11.52
CA ALA A 14 -32.76 67.34 -12.60
C ALA A 14 -31.72 67.00 -13.68
N CYS A 15 -30.92 67.97 -14.13
CA CYS A 15 -29.83 67.74 -15.08
C CYS A 15 -28.80 66.74 -14.55
N TRP A 16 -28.40 66.86 -13.28
CA TRP A 16 -27.51 65.90 -12.62
C TRP A 16 -28.13 64.50 -12.53
N GLY A 17 -29.42 64.39 -12.17
CA GLY A 17 -30.15 63.13 -12.18
C GLY A 17 -30.21 62.47 -13.55
N TRP A 18 -30.50 63.23 -14.60
CA TRP A 18 -30.50 62.74 -15.99
C TRP A 18 -29.10 62.29 -16.46
N THR A 19 -28.06 63.03 -16.07
CA THR A 19 -26.68 62.68 -16.39
C THR A 19 -26.29 61.37 -15.69
N LEU A 20 -26.64 61.21 -14.41
CA LEU A 20 -26.36 60.01 -13.63
C LEU A 20 -27.10 58.78 -14.19
N ILE A 21 -28.38 58.92 -14.52
CA ILE A 21 -29.18 57.84 -15.15
C ILE A 21 -28.55 57.44 -16.50
N SER A 22 -28.15 58.42 -17.32
CA SER A 22 -27.51 58.17 -18.61
C SER A 22 -26.17 57.44 -18.47
N LEU A 23 -25.36 57.80 -17.46
CA LEU A 23 -24.10 57.12 -17.15
C LEU A 23 -24.32 55.68 -16.68
N VAL A 24 -25.34 55.43 -15.85
CA VAL A 24 -25.70 54.07 -15.40
C VAL A 24 -26.24 53.22 -16.54
N LEU A 25 -27.05 53.78 -17.44
CA LEU A 25 -27.53 53.08 -18.63
C LEU A 25 -26.39 52.77 -19.60
N LEU A 26 -25.47 53.72 -19.81
CA LEU A 26 -24.30 53.50 -20.66
C LEU A 26 -23.36 52.43 -20.08
N SER A 27 -23.12 52.43 -18.76
CA SER A 27 -22.30 51.40 -18.11
C SER A 27 -22.96 50.02 -18.15
N SER A 28 -24.28 49.95 -17.99
CA SER A 28 -25.05 48.70 -18.12
C SER A 28 -25.02 48.17 -19.55
N PHE A 29 -25.12 49.05 -20.54
CA PHE A 29 -25.06 48.70 -21.96
C PHE A 29 -23.66 48.25 -22.40
N THR A 30 -22.59 48.92 -21.94
CA THR A 30 -21.21 48.48 -22.22
C THR A 30 -20.89 47.16 -21.54
N PHE A 31 -21.37 46.94 -20.31
CA PHE A 31 -21.27 45.65 -19.64
C PHE A 31 -22.01 44.55 -20.41
N PHE A 32 -23.22 44.83 -20.91
CA PHE A 32 -23.98 43.89 -21.74
C PHE A 32 -23.24 43.53 -23.04
N LEU A 33 -22.74 44.52 -23.78
CA LEU A 33 -21.94 44.30 -24.99
C LEU A 33 -20.66 43.50 -24.72
N PHE A 34 -19.95 43.81 -23.62
CA PHE A 34 -18.77 43.06 -23.22
C PHE A 34 -19.09 41.58 -22.98
N ASN A 35 -20.19 41.28 -22.29
CA ASN A 35 -20.62 39.89 -22.06
C ASN A 35 -20.98 39.17 -23.37
N ILE A 36 -21.61 39.84 -24.34
CA ILE A 36 -21.88 39.27 -25.66
C ILE A 36 -20.57 38.96 -26.40
N CYS A 37 -19.62 39.89 -26.40
CA CYS A 37 -18.31 39.70 -27.02
C CYS A 37 -17.55 38.53 -26.36
N LEU A 38 -17.58 38.45 -25.02
CA LEU A 38 -16.96 37.36 -24.28
C LEU A 38 -17.62 36.01 -24.59
N ALA A 39 -18.95 35.95 -24.61
CA ALA A 39 -19.69 34.73 -24.95
C ALA A 39 -19.40 34.27 -26.38
N SER A 40 -19.35 35.20 -27.34
CA SER A 40 -18.98 34.92 -28.73
C SER A 40 -17.53 34.42 -28.83
N PHE A 41 -16.59 35.07 -28.14
CA PHE A 41 -15.20 34.62 -28.08
C PHE A 41 -15.10 33.21 -27.49
N MET A 42 -15.76 32.94 -26.36
CA MET A 42 -15.78 31.62 -25.75
C MET A 42 -16.39 30.56 -26.67
N PHE A 43 -17.47 30.90 -27.37
CA PHE A 43 -18.08 30.02 -28.36
C PHE A 43 -17.09 29.66 -29.48
N TRP A 44 -16.47 30.66 -30.12
CA TRP A 44 -15.49 30.42 -31.19
C TRP A 44 -14.23 29.71 -30.69
N PHE A 45 -13.79 29.99 -29.46
CA PHE A 45 -12.72 29.26 -28.82
C PHE A 45 -13.08 27.77 -28.64
N LEU A 46 -14.28 27.46 -28.18
CA LEU A 46 -14.74 26.06 -28.04
C LEU A 46 -14.90 25.38 -29.39
N VAL A 47 -15.41 26.07 -30.40
CA VAL A 47 -15.54 25.55 -31.77
C VAL A 47 -14.16 25.24 -32.36
N THR A 48 -13.21 26.16 -32.25
CA THR A 48 -11.84 25.97 -32.76
C THR A 48 -11.13 24.86 -31.99
N LEU A 49 -11.23 24.82 -30.66
CA LEU A 49 -10.70 23.73 -29.85
C LEU A 49 -11.32 22.38 -30.25
N GLY A 50 -12.64 22.34 -30.47
CA GLY A 50 -13.34 21.17 -30.96
C GLY A 50 -12.83 20.72 -32.33
N ALA A 51 -12.64 21.65 -33.27
CA ALA A 51 -12.07 21.35 -34.59
C ALA A 51 -10.64 20.79 -34.50
N TRP A 52 -9.80 21.37 -33.64
CA TRP A 52 -8.46 20.85 -33.38
C TRP A 52 -8.50 19.44 -32.81
N ILE A 53 -9.39 19.15 -31.86
CA ILE A 53 -9.56 17.81 -31.30
C ILE A 53 -10.02 16.82 -32.39
N LEU A 54 -10.96 17.22 -33.24
CA LEU A 54 -11.47 16.40 -34.36
C LEU A 54 -10.40 16.12 -35.41
N PHE A 55 -9.34 16.93 -35.53
CA PHE A 55 -8.22 16.67 -36.43
C PHE A 55 -7.06 15.93 -35.74
N ILE A 56 -6.61 16.43 -34.59
CA ILE A 56 -5.45 15.92 -33.86
C ILE A 56 -5.68 14.50 -33.34
N VAL A 57 -6.85 14.21 -32.77
CA VAL A 57 -7.08 12.88 -32.18
C VAL A 57 -7.08 11.79 -33.25
N PRO A 58 -7.78 11.93 -34.40
CA PRO A 58 -7.65 10.98 -35.49
C PRO A 58 -6.24 10.90 -36.06
N PHE A 59 -5.54 12.04 -36.23
CA PHE A 59 -4.15 12.04 -36.69
C PHE A 59 -3.23 11.25 -35.75
N LEU A 60 -3.34 11.48 -34.44
CA LEU A 60 -2.57 10.75 -33.43
C LEU A 60 -2.90 9.25 -33.47
N LYS A 61 -4.19 8.90 -33.47
CA LYS A 61 -4.66 7.51 -33.40
C LYS A 61 -4.33 6.70 -34.66
N PHE A 62 -4.53 7.26 -35.84
CA PHE A 62 -4.48 6.51 -37.09
C PHE A 62 -3.16 6.68 -37.86
N ILE A 63 -2.37 7.71 -37.56
CA ILE A 63 -1.13 8.01 -38.30
C ILE A 63 0.09 7.99 -37.37
N TYR A 64 0.17 8.93 -36.42
CA TYR A 64 1.41 9.14 -35.67
C TYR A 64 1.74 8.00 -34.69
N LEU A 65 0.79 7.60 -33.84
CA LEU A 65 1.04 6.57 -32.83
C LEU A 65 1.21 5.17 -33.43
N PRO A 66 0.47 4.74 -34.47
CA PRO A 66 0.76 3.47 -35.15
C PRO A 66 2.17 3.43 -35.75
N TYR A 67 2.61 4.52 -36.38
CA TYR A 67 3.98 4.63 -36.90
C TYR A 67 5.02 4.47 -35.79
N ARG A 68 4.83 5.17 -34.66
CA ARG A 68 5.73 5.08 -33.49
C ARG A 68 5.67 3.71 -32.82
N LYS A 69 4.48 3.10 -32.72
CA LYS A 69 4.27 1.77 -32.14
C LYS A 69 5.07 0.70 -32.86
N ARG A 70 5.14 0.77 -34.19
CA ARG A 70 6.00 -0.12 -34.98
C ARG A 70 7.48 0.00 -34.60
N GLN A 71 7.99 1.23 -34.47
CA GLN A 71 9.38 1.46 -34.04
C GLN A 71 9.64 0.91 -32.62
N TRP A 72 8.69 1.07 -31.71
CA TRP A 72 8.82 0.54 -30.34
C TRP A 72 8.72 -0.98 -30.27
N GLN A 73 7.92 -1.61 -31.13
CA GLN A 73 7.87 -3.07 -31.26
C GLN A 73 9.18 -3.63 -31.79
N GLU A 74 9.80 -2.98 -32.77
CA GLU A 74 11.14 -3.34 -33.27
C GLU A 74 12.18 -3.22 -32.14
N TRP A 75 12.17 -2.11 -31.39
CA TRP A 75 13.04 -1.94 -30.21
C TRP A 75 12.81 -3.02 -29.14
N THR A 76 11.55 -3.39 -28.89
CA THR A 76 11.18 -4.44 -27.91
C THR A 76 11.72 -5.80 -28.37
N ALA A 77 11.57 -6.13 -29.66
CA ALA A 77 12.05 -7.36 -30.26
C ALA A 77 13.59 -7.47 -30.24
N MET A 78 14.31 -6.36 -30.50
CA MET A 78 15.78 -6.31 -30.38
C MET A 78 16.28 -6.65 -28.97
N ASN A 79 15.44 -6.48 -27.95
CA ASN A 79 15.74 -6.82 -26.56
C ASN A 79 15.19 -8.20 -26.15
N ASN A 80 14.92 -9.10 -27.11
CA ASN A 80 14.37 -10.45 -26.90
C ASN A 80 13.02 -10.49 -26.16
N ALA A 81 12.23 -9.43 -26.23
CA ALA A 81 10.88 -9.40 -25.65
C ALA A 81 9.81 -9.40 -26.75
N LYS A 82 8.68 -10.06 -26.46
CA LYS A 82 7.51 -10.13 -27.37
C LYS A 82 6.44 -9.10 -27.04
N ILE A 83 6.37 -8.69 -25.76
CA ILE A 83 5.33 -7.80 -25.24
C ILE A 83 6.00 -6.70 -24.42
N SER A 84 5.51 -5.47 -24.58
CA SER A 84 5.86 -4.35 -23.73
C SER A 84 4.77 -4.06 -22.70
N MET A 85 5.17 -3.96 -21.43
CA MET A 85 4.29 -3.53 -20.34
C MET A 85 4.86 -2.28 -19.70
N ALA A 86 4.08 -1.19 -19.68
CA ALA A 86 4.49 0.06 -19.08
C ALA A 86 3.68 0.38 -17.82
N PHE A 87 4.38 0.57 -16.71
CA PHE A 87 3.83 1.05 -15.45
C PHE A 87 3.83 2.57 -15.42
N PHE A 88 2.66 3.17 -15.17
CA PHE A 88 2.52 4.59 -14.97
C PHE A 88 2.61 4.90 -13.47
N HIS A 89 3.76 5.46 -13.07
CA HIS A 89 4.07 5.73 -11.67
C HIS A 89 4.99 6.95 -11.52
N PRO A 90 4.44 8.18 -11.59
CA PRO A 90 5.24 9.42 -11.59
C PRO A 90 6.15 9.64 -10.36
N TYR A 91 5.94 8.91 -9.26
CA TYR A 91 6.69 9.02 -8.00
C TYR A 91 7.34 7.69 -7.58
N CYS A 92 7.96 6.97 -8.51
CA CYS A 92 8.45 5.60 -8.26
C CYS A 92 9.56 5.51 -7.21
N ASN A 93 10.12 6.65 -6.78
CA ASN A 93 11.27 6.77 -5.91
C ASN A 93 10.96 7.37 -4.50
N ASP A 94 9.71 7.67 -4.18
CA ASP A 94 9.31 8.25 -2.89
C ASP A 94 9.31 7.22 -1.74
N GLY A 95 9.22 5.92 -2.11
CA GLY A 95 9.45 4.76 -1.26
C GLY A 95 8.42 4.59 -0.13
N GLY A 96 7.14 4.83 -0.42
CA GLY A 96 6.00 4.44 0.41
C GLY A 96 5.36 3.11 -0.03
N GLY A 97 4.10 2.90 0.36
CA GLY A 97 3.36 1.67 0.07
C GLY A 97 2.94 1.52 -1.40
N GLY A 98 2.77 2.62 -2.14
CA GLY A 98 2.43 2.59 -3.57
C GLY A 98 3.58 2.04 -4.41
N GLU A 99 4.78 2.50 -4.11
CA GLU A 99 6.03 2.11 -4.72
C GLU A 99 6.34 0.65 -4.37
N ARG A 100 6.07 0.22 -3.13
CA ARG A 100 6.19 -1.20 -2.76
C ARG A 100 5.34 -2.09 -3.66
N VAL A 101 4.08 -1.71 -3.92
CA VAL A 101 3.20 -2.44 -4.86
C VAL A 101 3.78 -2.45 -6.27
N LEU A 102 4.20 -1.29 -6.79
CA LEU A 102 4.83 -1.19 -8.12
C LEU A 102 5.99 -2.17 -8.26
N TRP A 103 6.97 -2.09 -7.35
CA TRP A 103 8.21 -2.84 -7.47
C TRP A 103 8.00 -4.34 -7.22
N THR A 104 7.08 -4.70 -6.32
CA THR A 104 6.71 -6.11 -6.12
C THR A 104 5.99 -6.69 -7.34
N ALA A 105 5.12 -5.91 -7.99
CA ALA A 105 4.47 -6.33 -9.23
C ALA A 105 5.49 -6.53 -10.36
N ILE A 106 6.44 -5.61 -10.52
CA ILE A 106 7.53 -5.74 -11.50
C ILE A 106 8.39 -6.98 -11.20
N ASP A 107 8.79 -7.20 -9.95
CA ASP A 107 9.56 -8.38 -9.53
C ASP A 107 8.80 -9.69 -9.85
N ALA A 108 7.51 -9.76 -9.50
CA ALA A 108 6.69 -10.92 -9.77
C ALA A 108 6.54 -11.20 -11.28
N ILE A 109 6.35 -10.15 -12.10
CA ILE A 109 6.20 -10.29 -13.55
C ILE A 109 7.52 -10.72 -14.18
N THR A 110 8.63 -10.07 -13.84
CA THR A 110 9.96 -10.39 -14.42
C THR A 110 10.45 -11.79 -14.03
N LYS A 111 10.06 -12.30 -12.86
CA LYS A 111 10.34 -13.69 -12.44
C LYS A 111 9.53 -14.73 -13.21
N ASN A 112 8.27 -14.44 -13.53
CA ASN A 112 7.36 -15.39 -14.15
C ASN A 112 7.34 -15.33 -15.69
N TYR A 113 7.75 -14.20 -16.27
CA TYR A 113 7.70 -13.96 -17.72
C TYR A 113 9.02 -13.39 -18.23
N LYS A 114 9.72 -14.17 -19.07
CA LYS A 114 11.01 -13.78 -19.66
C LYS A 114 10.88 -12.95 -20.94
N ASP A 115 9.75 -13.07 -21.64
CA ASP A 115 9.51 -12.42 -22.94
C ASP A 115 8.80 -11.05 -22.81
N ILE A 116 8.87 -10.40 -21.64
CA ILE A 116 8.21 -9.11 -21.37
C ILE A 116 9.26 -8.03 -21.12
N ARG A 117 9.11 -6.90 -21.82
CA ARG A 117 9.88 -5.67 -21.56
C ARG A 117 9.10 -4.78 -20.60
N ILE A 118 9.71 -4.46 -19.46
CA ILE A 118 9.13 -3.54 -18.49
C ILE A 118 9.57 -2.12 -18.78
N VAL A 119 8.62 -1.21 -18.81
CA VAL A 119 8.83 0.23 -18.90
C VAL A 119 8.19 0.90 -17.70
N VAL A 120 8.85 1.90 -17.12
CA VAL A 120 8.30 2.69 -16.00
C VAL A 120 8.26 4.15 -16.44
N TYR A 121 7.05 4.70 -16.55
CA TYR A 121 6.88 6.15 -16.68
C TYR A 121 7.02 6.79 -15.30
N THR A 122 8.01 7.66 -15.15
CA THR A 122 8.32 8.32 -13.88
C THR A 122 8.57 9.81 -14.08
N GLY A 123 8.25 10.64 -13.09
CA GLY A 123 8.66 12.05 -13.09
C GLY A 123 9.94 12.31 -12.28
N ASP A 124 10.62 11.27 -11.81
CA ASP A 124 11.87 11.34 -11.03
C ASP A 124 13.08 11.68 -11.91
N CYS A 125 12.99 12.78 -12.66
CA CYS A 125 14.00 13.24 -13.63
C CYS A 125 15.39 13.48 -13.02
N ASP A 126 15.45 13.69 -11.71
CA ASP A 126 16.69 14.00 -10.98
C ASP A 126 17.48 12.74 -10.56
N TYR A 127 17.01 11.54 -10.96
CA TYR A 127 17.58 10.26 -10.55
C TYR A 127 17.90 9.36 -11.75
N THR A 128 19.09 8.77 -11.74
CA THR A 128 19.47 7.74 -12.73
C THR A 128 18.74 6.42 -12.45
N PRO A 129 18.53 5.56 -13.48
CA PRO A 129 17.93 4.24 -13.30
C PRO A 129 18.60 3.40 -12.20
N GLU A 130 19.94 3.43 -12.13
CA GLU A 130 20.73 2.67 -11.17
C GLU A 130 20.43 3.15 -9.74
N ARG A 131 20.31 4.47 -9.55
CA ARG A 131 20.00 5.06 -8.24
C ARG A 131 18.58 4.76 -7.79
N ILE A 132 17.62 4.72 -8.72
CA ILE A 132 16.24 4.31 -8.42
C ILE A 132 16.24 2.85 -7.96
N LEU A 133 16.87 1.95 -8.72
CA LEU A 133 16.92 0.51 -8.39
C LEU A 133 17.71 0.23 -7.12
N GLN A 134 18.77 0.99 -6.84
CA GLN A 134 19.50 0.91 -5.58
C GLN A 134 18.58 1.24 -4.39
N ARG A 135 17.77 2.30 -4.49
CA ARG A 135 16.81 2.65 -3.43
C ARG A 135 15.72 1.60 -3.24
N VAL A 136 15.30 0.93 -4.32
CA VAL A 136 14.38 -0.21 -4.22
C VAL A 136 15.00 -1.33 -3.39
N ARG A 137 16.27 -1.65 -3.62
CA ARG A 137 17.02 -2.62 -2.80
C ARG A 137 17.14 -2.17 -1.34
N GLU A 138 17.50 -0.91 -1.10
CA GLU A 138 17.68 -0.38 0.26
C GLU A 138 16.38 -0.31 1.06
N ARG A 139 15.24 0.02 0.42
CA ARG A 139 13.95 0.22 1.11
C ARG A 139 13.08 -1.02 1.16
N PHE A 140 13.17 -1.89 0.16
CA PHE A 140 12.25 -3.01 0.01
C PHE A 140 12.94 -4.38 -0.11
N ASP A 141 14.28 -4.42 0.00
CA ASP A 141 15.08 -5.65 -0.11
C ASP A 141 14.82 -6.45 -1.41
N MET A 142 14.57 -5.73 -2.50
CA MET A 142 14.31 -6.32 -3.82
C MET A 142 15.49 -6.13 -4.78
N ASN A 143 16.03 -7.24 -5.29
CA ASN A 143 17.08 -7.25 -6.30
C ASN A 143 16.48 -7.37 -7.71
N LEU A 144 16.14 -6.23 -8.30
CA LEU A 144 15.61 -6.16 -9.66
C LEU A 144 16.74 -6.13 -10.70
N ASN A 145 16.57 -6.86 -11.81
CA ASN A 145 17.52 -6.82 -12.91
C ASN A 145 17.33 -5.54 -13.73
N ALA A 146 18.27 -4.60 -13.60
CA ALA A 146 18.28 -3.32 -14.32
C ALA A 146 18.13 -3.46 -15.85
N HIS A 147 18.68 -4.53 -16.44
CA HIS A 147 18.63 -4.73 -17.89
C HIS A 147 17.21 -5.02 -18.42
N SER A 148 16.29 -5.44 -17.55
CA SER A 148 14.91 -5.78 -17.90
C SER A 148 13.93 -4.60 -17.77
N ILE A 149 14.37 -3.49 -17.18
CA ILE A 149 13.53 -2.33 -16.82
C ILE A 149 14.04 -1.10 -17.56
N SER A 150 13.17 -0.40 -18.28
CA SER A 150 13.47 0.89 -18.91
C SER A 150 12.67 2.01 -18.28
N PHE A 151 13.27 3.20 -18.17
CA PHE A 151 12.63 4.36 -17.57
C PHE A 151 12.30 5.41 -18.64
N ILE A 152 11.09 5.97 -18.56
CA ILE A 152 10.66 7.10 -19.38
C ILE A 152 10.34 8.27 -18.46
N TYR A 153 11.21 9.27 -18.51
CA TYR A 153 11.14 10.44 -17.63
C TYR A 153 10.16 11.49 -18.15
N LEU A 154 9.12 11.78 -17.37
CA LEU A 154 8.06 12.73 -17.65
C LEU A 154 8.38 14.08 -17.01
N LYS A 155 8.41 15.15 -17.81
CA LYS A 155 8.77 16.50 -17.37
C LYS A 155 7.60 17.24 -16.73
N THR A 156 6.37 16.82 -17.03
CA THR A 156 5.15 17.53 -16.61
C THR A 156 4.52 16.98 -15.32
N ARG A 157 5.27 16.24 -14.48
CA ARG A 157 4.78 15.68 -13.20
C ARG A 157 4.10 16.73 -12.30
N TRP A 158 4.58 17.97 -12.33
CA TRP A 158 4.01 19.07 -11.55
C TRP A 158 2.50 19.29 -11.79
N LEU A 159 1.96 18.89 -12.95
CA LEU A 159 0.54 18.97 -13.27
C LEU A 159 -0.36 18.07 -12.40
N VAL A 160 0.19 17.05 -11.74
CA VAL A 160 -0.59 16.20 -10.84
C VAL A 160 -0.39 16.55 -9.36
N GLU A 161 0.36 17.61 -9.05
CA GLU A 161 0.62 18.03 -7.67
C GLU A 161 -0.50 18.96 -7.15
N ALA A 162 -1.10 18.59 -6.01
CA ALA A 162 -2.22 19.32 -5.42
C ALA A 162 -1.92 20.80 -5.10
N LYS A 163 -0.65 21.14 -4.83
CA LYS A 163 -0.21 22.49 -4.44
C LYS A 163 -0.49 23.56 -5.51
N TYR A 164 -0.61 23.17 -6.79
CA TYR A 164 -0.93 24.08 -7.88
C TYR A 164 -2.44 24.36 -8.05
N TYR A 165 -3.30 23.65 -7.30
CA TYR A 165 -4.75 23.74 -7.42
C TYR A 165 -5.40 24.17 -6.11
N LYS A 166 -5.55 25.49 -5.91
CA LYS A 166 -6.19 26.06 -4.70
C LYS A 166 -7.70 25.77 -4.63
N MET A 167 -8.35 25.61 -5.78
CA MET A 167 -9.76 25.26 -5.92
C MET A 167 -9.92 24.13 -6.93
N PHE A 168 -10.98 23.32 -6.79
CA PHE A 168 -11.27 22.18 -7.67
C PHE A 168 -10.10 21.21 -7.86
N THR A 169 -9.34 20.96 -6.78
CA THR A 169 -8.11 20.15 -6.80
C THR A 169 -8.29 18.79 -7.48
N LEU A 170 -9.39 18.08 -7.24
CA LEU A 170 -9.68 16.79 -7.90
C LEU A 170 -9.78 16.93 -9.42
N LEU A 171 -10.49 17.95 -9.92
CA LEU A 171 -10.61 18.21 -11.35
C LEU A 171 -9.28 18.65 -11.94
N GLY A 172 -8.58 19.56 -11.26
CA GLY A 172 -7.26 20.05 -11.67
C GLY A 172 -6.24 18.93 -11.85
N GLN A 173 -6.07 18.08 -10.84
CA GLN A 173 -5.18 16.91 -10.91
C GLN A 173 -5.64 15.90 -11.96
N SER A 174 -6.94 15.73 -12.16
CA SER A 174 -7.48 14.82 -13.19
C SER A 174 -7.15 15.31 -14.60
N VAL A 175 -7.35 16.59 -14.89
CA VAL A 175 -6.94 17.21 -16.16
C VAL A 175 -5.41 17.16 -16.32
N GLY A 176 -4.67 17.47 -15.26
CA GLY A 176 -3.22 17.36 -15.24
C GLY A 176 -2.72 15.95 -15.55
N SER A 177 -3.41 14.92 -15.05
CA SER A 177 -3.08 13.51 -15.34
C SER A 177 -3.32 13.13 -16.80
N ILE A 178 -4.31 13.73 -17.48
CA ILE A 178 -4.52 13.53 -18.93
C ILE A 178 -3.32 14.05 -19.71
N LEU A 179 -2.84 15.26 -19.38
CA LEU A 179 -1.70 15.88 -20.05
C LEU A 179 -0.39 15.11 -19.77
N LEU A 180 -0.17 14.69 -18.53
CA LEU A 180 0.96 13.85 -18.15
C LEU A 180 0.91 12.49 -18.84
N GLY A 181 -0.29 11.90 -18.93
CA GLY A 181 -0.55 10.68 -19.68
C GLY A 181 -0.29 10.84 -21.17
N LEU A 182 -0.63 12.00 -21.75
CA LEU A 182 -0.35 12.31 -23.15
C LEU A 182 1.15 12.43 -23.41
N GLU A 183 1.90 13.07 -22.51
CA GLU A 183 3.36 13.07 -22.56
C GLU A 183 3.91 11.64 -22.56
N ALA A 184 3.42 10.78 -21.66
CA ALA A 184 3.84 9.38 -21.59
C ALA A 184 3.52 8.61 -22.89
N LEU A 185 2.30 8.75 -23.41
CA LEU A 185 1.84 8.07 -24.62
C LEU A 185 2.65 8.48 -25.87
N LEU A 186 2.97 9.78 -26.00
CA LEU A 186 3.76 10.29 -27.13
C LEU A 186 5.22 9.80 -27.09
N ARG A 187 5.75 9.52 -25.89
CA ARG A 187 7.11 9.01 -25.70
C ARG A 187 7.22 7.50 -25.91
N PHE A 188 6.19 6.73 -25.53
CA PHE A 188 6.11 5.29 -25.73
C PHE A 188 4.65 4.81 -25.66
N VAL A 189 4.24 3.95 -26.58
CA VAL A 189 2.94 3.27 -26.58
C VAL A 189 3.18 1.81 -26.24
N PRO A 190 2.77 1.34 -25.05
CA PRO A 190 2.95 -0.05 -24.66
C PRO A 190 1.86 -0.95 -25.24
N ASP A 191 2.10 -2.25 -25.26
CA ASP A 191 1.04 -3.23 -25.49
C ASP A 191 0.10 -3.31 -24.28
N ILE A 192 0.67 -3.26 -23.07
CA ILE A 192 -0.07 -3.23 -21.81
C ILE A 192 0.32 -1.98 -21.01
N TYR A 193 -0.65 -1.11 -20.75
CA TYR A 193 -0.54 0.01 -19.85
C TYR A 193 -1.04 -0.39 -18.46
N PHE A 194 -0.23 -0.18 -17.43
CA PHE A 194 -0.57 -0.49 -16.04
C PHE A 194 -0.51 0.78 -15.19
N ASP A 195 -1.66 1.26 -14.72
CA ASP A 195 -1.69 2.35 -13.72
C ASP A 195 -1.55 1.80 -12.31
N SER A 196 -0.51 2.25 -11.61
CA SER A 196 -0.21 1.83 -10.23
C SER A 196 -0.30 2.99 -9.24
N MET A 197 -0.80 4.15 -9.67
CA MET A 197 -0.99 5.33 -8.82
C MET A 197 -2.47 5.73 -8.65
N GLY A 198 -3.34 5.33 -9.58
CA GLY A 198 -4.77 5.65 -9.51
C GLY A 198 -5.17 6.88 -10.36
N TYR A 199 -4.44 7.15 -11.44
CA TYR A 199 -4.76 8.21 -12.41
C TYR A 199 -5.74 7.73 -13.48
N ALA A 200 -6.98 7.39 -13.10
CA ALA A 200 -7.95 6.78 -14.03
C ALA A 200 -8.26 7.59 -15.29
N PHE A 201 -8.06 8.90 -15.26
CA PHE A 201 -8.28 9.78 -16.41
C PHE A 201 -7.28 9.54 -17.56
N THR A 202 -6.19 8.81 -17.34
CA THR A 202 -5.29 8.37 -18.41
C THR A 202 -5.86 7.18 -19.20
N TYR A 203 -6.83 6.44 -18.66
CA TYR A 203 -7.25 5.16 -19.23
C TYR A 203 -7.88 5.30 -20.63
N PRO A 204 -8.80 6.27 -20.89
CA PRO A 204 -9.35 6.46 -22.23
C PRO A 204 -8.26 6.80 -23.26
N LEU A 205 -7.24 7.56 -22.86
CA LEU A 205 -6.12 7.95 -23.70
C LEU A 205 -5.32 6.72 -24.14
N PHE A 206 -4.89 5.87 -23.20
CA PHE A 206 -4.15 4.65 -23.55
C PHE A 206 -5.01 3.61 -24.27
N ARG A 207 -6.30 3.47 -23.89
CA ARG A 207 -7.22 2.51 -24.49
C ARG A 207 -7.59 2.86 -25.92
N TYR A 208 -8.05 4.09 -26.18
CA TYR A 208 -8.66 4.46 -27.46
C TYR A 208 -7.71 5.13 -28.44
N ILE A 209 -6.72 5.88 -27.92
CA ILE A 209 -5.74 6.57 -28.75
C ILE A 209 -4.46 5.73 -28.85
N GLY A 210 -3.98 5.19 -27.73
CA GLY A 210 -2.82 4.28 -27.68
C GLY A 210 -3.07 2.87 -28.19
N SER A 211 -4.32 2.41 -28.22
CA SER A 211 -4.68 1.00 -28.51
C SER A 211 -3.89 0.01 -27.62
N SER A 212 -3.67 0.40 -26.37
CA SER A 212 -3.06 -0.45 -25.33
C SER A 212 -4.14 -1.20 -24.56
N LYS A 213 -3.79 -2.36 -24.02
CA LYS A 213 -4.55 -3.02 -22.95
C LYS A 213 -4.36 -2.26 -21.65
N VAL A 214 -5.43 -1.85 -20.98
CA VAL A 214 -5.34 -1.04 -19.76
C VAL A 214 -5.59 -1.92 -18.55
N LEU A 215 -4.63 -1.96 -17.63
CA LEU A 215 -4.74 -2.58 -16.31
C LEU A 215 -4.54 -1.51 -15.25
N CYS A 216 -5.08 -1.70 -14.05
CA CYS A 216 -4.79 -0.82 -12.93
C CYS A 216 -4.78 -1.52 -11.58
N TYR A 217 -4.04 -0.94 -10.64
CA TYR A 217 -4.09 -1.26 -9.23
C TYR A 217 -4.52 -0.01 -8.45
N VAL A 218 -5.71 -0.05 -7.88
CA VAL A 218 -6.29 1.08 -7.13
C VAL A 218 -5.96 0.92 -5.64
N HIS A 219 -5.11 1.82 -5.15
CA HIS A 219 -4.83 1.96 -3.71
C HIS A 219 -5.96 2.66 -2.96
N TYR A 220 -6.59 3.64 -3.61
CA TYR A 220 -7.73 4.42 -3.13
C TYR A 220 -8.38 5.08 -4.34
N PRO A 221 -9.72 5.15 -4.41
CA PRO A 221 -10.39 5.81 -5.52
C PRO A 221 -10.21 7.33 -5.44
N THR A 222 -9.98 8.01 -6.58
CA THR A 222 -9.83 9.48 -6.63
C THR A 222 -11.01 10.22 -5.98
N ILE A 223 -12.20 9.63 -6.05
CA ILE A 223 -13.40 10.01 -5.32
C ILE A 223 -14.09 8.75 -4.80
N SER A 224 -14.51 8.74 -3.53
CA SER A 224 -15.23 7.63 -2.89
C SER A 224 -16.69 7.99 -2.60
N THR A 225 -17.55 7.00 -2.38
CA THR A 225 -18.94 7.27 -1.95
C THR A 225 -18.98 7.89 -0.56
N ASP A 226 -18.03 7.55 0.31
CA ASP A 226 -17.88 8.19 1.62
C ASP A 226 -17.60 9.69 1.50
N MET A 227 -16.88 10.14 0.46
CA MET A 227 -16.71 11.57 0.20
C MET A 227 -18.01 12.25 -0.22
N LEU A 228 -18.88 11.56 -0.96
CA LEU A 228 -20.21 12.06 -1.33
C LEU A 228 -21.13 12.14 -0.11
N GLU A 229 -21.13 11.11 0.73
CA GLU A 229 -21.89 11.06 1.98
C GLU A 229 -21.44 12.17 2.93
N ARG A 230 -20.14 12.37 3.12
CA ARG A 230 -19.58 13.46 3.95
C ARG A 230 -20.07 14.85 3.55
N VAL A 231 -20.13 15.15 2.26
CA VAL A 231 -20.62 16.45 1.77
C VAL A 231 -22.13 16.56 1.99
N THR A 232 -22.86 15.45 1.84
CA THR A 232 -24.31 15.37 2.11
C THR A 232 -24.60 15.61 3.59
N GLU A 233 -23.80 15.03 4.50
CA GLU A 233 -23.91 15.18 5.95
C GLU A 233 -23.29 16.47 6.50
N ARG A 234 -22.59 17.25 5.66
CA ARG A 234 -21.91 18.52 6.04
C ARG A 234 -20.87 18.36 7.17
N ARG A 235 -20.22 17.20 7.29
CA ARG A 235 -19.17 16.97 8.31
C ARG A 235 -17.89 17.77 8.02
N ILE A 236 -17.33 18.45 9.02
CA ILE A 236 -16.06 19.18 8.92
C ILE A 236 -14.90 18.20 8.99
N THR A 237 -14.00 18.22 8.01
CA THR A 237 -12.78 17.38 7.98
C THR A 237 -11.66 18.10 7.22
N TYR A 238 -10.47 17.51 7.16
CA TYR A 238 -9.35 18.04 6.36
C TYR A 238 -9.69 18.24 4.87
N ASN A 239 -10.61 17.46 4.30
CA ASN A 239 -11.05 17.56 2.91
C ASN A 239 -12.42 18.26 2.73
N ASN A 240 -13.06 18.67 3.82
CA ASN A 240 -14.30 19.43 3.81
C ASN A 240 -14.23 20.61 4.81
N ARG A 241 -13.76 21.77 4.30
CA ARG A 241 -13.53 22.97 5.10
C ARG A 241 -14.82 23.56 5.69
N GLY A 242 -14.71 24.11 6.90
CA GLY A 242 -15.82 24.67 7.69
C GLY A 242 -16.69 25.70 6.96
N PHE A 243 -16.10 26.56 6.13
CA PHE A 243 -16.88 27.58 5.39
C PHE A 243 -17.82 26.97 4.34
N ILE A 244 -17.48 25.80 3.78
CA ILE A 244 -18.34 25.09 2.82
C ILE A 244 -19.44 24.35 3.57
N SER A 245 -19.07 23.61 4.62
CA SER A 245 -20.02 22.83 5.44
C SER A 245 -21.03 23.72 6.15
N ASN A 246 -20.67 24.95 6.53
CA ASN A 246 -21.56 25.88 7.23
C ASN A 246 -22.58 26.56 6.28
N ASN A 247 -22.39 26.47 4.96
CA ASN A 247 -23.29 27.07 3.97
C ASN A 247 -24.03 26.01 3.12
N ILE A 248 -25.36 26.05 3.16
CA ILE A 248 -26.22 25.06 2.49
C ILE A 248 -26.10 25.10 0.96
N TYR A 249 -25.94 26.29 0.35
CA TYR A 249 -25.84 26.45 -1.10
C TYR A 249 -24.47 25.99 -1.62
N LEU A 250 -23.39 26.34 -0.90
CA LEU A 250 -22.04 25.87 -1.23
C LEU A 250 -21.91 24.36 -1.08
N SER A 251 -22.55 23.76 -0.06
CA SER A 251 -22.61 22.31 0.12
C SER A 251 -23.37 21.63 -1.03
N LYS A 252 -24.52 22.17 -1.47
CA LYS A 252 -25.27 21.66 -2.63
C LYS A 252 -24.46 21.75 -3.93
N LEU A 253 -23.79 22.88 -4.18
CA LEU A 253 -22.95 23.07 -5.36
C LEU A 253 -21.77 22.08 -5.37
N LYS A 254 -21.10 21.89 -4.22
CA LYS A 254 -20.02 20.90 -4.06
C LYS A 254 -20.53 19.48 -4.30
N LEU A 255 -21.73 19.15 -3.83
CA LEU A 255 -22.34 17.84 -4.07
C LEU A 255 -22.62 17.59 -5.55
N TYR A 256 -23.17 18.58 -6.27
CA TYR A 256 -23.37 18.47 -7.72
C TYR A 256 -22.04 18.26 -8.46
N TYR A 257 -21.01 19.05 -8.12
CA TYR A 257 -19.66 18.88 -8.65
C TYR A 257 -19.12 17.47 -8.39
N TYR A 258 -19.23 16.96 -7.17
CA TYR A 258 -18.73 15.62 -6.82
C TYR A 258 -19.52 14.50 -7.53
N LYS A 259 -20.84 14.63 -7.69
CA LYS A 259 -21.65 13.67 -8.45
C LYS A 259 -21.26 13.64 -9.93
N LEU A 260 -21.11 14.81 -10.55
CA LEU A 260 -20.66 14.92 -11.94
C LEU A 260 -19.24 14.36 -12.11
N PHE A 261 -18.34 14.70 -11.18
CA PHE A 261 -16.97 14.20 -11.19
C PHE A 261 -16.92 12.68 -11.02
N ALA A 262 -17.69 12.10 -10.08
CA ALA A 262 -17.79 10.66 -9.89
C ALA A 262 -18.31 9.94 -11.12
N TYR A 263 -19.31 10.52 -11.81
CA TYR A 263 -19.81 9.98 -13.07
C TYR A 263 -18.72 9.93 -14.16
N ILE A 264 -18.00 11.04 -14.37
CA ILE A 264 -16.90 11.10 -15.35
C ILE A 264 -15.77 10.14 -14.97
N TYR A 265 -15.38 10.12 -13.69
CA TYR A 265 -14.39 9.18 -13.14
C TYR A 265 -14.80 7.73 -13.40
N GLY A 266 -16.08 7.39 -13.23
CA GLY A 266 -16.64 6.08 -13.56
C GLY A 266 -16.51 5.72 -15.04
N LEU A 267 -16.77 6.67 -15.95
CA LEU A 267 -16.56 6.47 -17.39
C LEU A 267 -15.09 6.21 -17.74
N CYS A 268 -14.17 6.95 -17.13
CA CYS A 268 -12.73 6.72 -17.30
C CYS A 268 -12.31 5.35 -16.75
N GLY A 269 -12.74 5.00 -15.54
CA GLY A 269 -12.47 3.70 -14.91
C GLY A 269 -12.96 2.50 -15.72
N LYS A 270 -14.12 2.61 -16.38
CA LYS A 270 -14.67 1.58 -17.30
C LYS A 270 -13.76 1.24 -18.48
N CYS A 271 -12.75 2.06 -18.77
CA CYS A 271 -11.78 1.80 -19.83
C CYS A 271 -10.71 0.76 -19.44
N SER A 272 -10.60 0.40 -18.16
CA SER A 272 -9.69 -0.66 -17.68
C SER A 272 -10.20 -2.06 -18.04
N GLU A 273 -9.35 -2.93 -18.56
CA GLU A 273 -9.66 -4.32 -18.87
C GLU A 273 -9.70 -5.20 -17.61
N LEU A 274 -8.74 -5.01 -16.69
CA LEU A 274 -8.74 -5.61 -15.35
C LEU A 274 -8.37 -4.58 -14.30
N THR A 275 -9.14 -4.58 -13.22
CA THR A 275 -8.95 -3.66 -12.10
C THR A 275 -8.58 -4.46 -10.85
N TYR A 276 -7.40 -4.21 -10.31
CA TYR A 276 -6.97 -4.73 -9.02
C TYR A 276 -7.23 -3.70 -7.94
N VAL A 277 -7.70 -4.14 -6.78
CA VAL A 277 -8.00 -3.27 -5.62
C VAL A 277 -7.36 -3.83 -4.37
N ASN A 278 -6.87 -2.93 -3.51
CA ASN A 278 -6.08 -3.29 -2.33
C ASN A 278 -6.89 -3.78 -1.13
N SER A 279 -8.21 -3.64 -1.12
CA SER A 279 -9.07 -4.01 0.01
C SER A 279 -10.52 -4.19 -0.42
N SER A 280 -11.31 -4.88 0.40
CA SER A 280 -12.76 -5.01 0.19
C SER A 280 -13.45 -3.66 0.27
N TRP A 281 -12.97 -2.76 1.12
CA TRP A 281 -13.44 -1.38 1.19
C TRP A 281 -13.25 -0.64 -0.15
N THR A 282 -12.04 -0.65 -0.71
CA THR A 282 -11.76 -0.04 -2.03
C THR A 282 -12.56 -0.70 -3.14
N LYS A 283 -12.71 -2.03 -3.10
CA LYS A 283 -13.52 -2.80 -4.06
C LYS A 283 -14.96 -2.31 -4.13
N GLN A 284 -15.57 -2.04 -2.97
CA GLN A 284 -16.94 -1.57 -2.89
C GLN A 284 -17.11 -0.21 -3.59
N HIS A 285 -16.25 0.76 -3.27
CA HIS A 285 -16.25 2.10 -3.90
C HIS A 285 -16.08 2.02 -5.41
N ILE A 286 -15.10 1.25 -5.87
CA ILE A 286 -14.84 1.10 -7.30
C ILE A 286 -16.01 0.45 -8.01
N ASN A 287 -16.60 -0.61 -7.45
CA ASN A 287 -17.74 -1.26 -8.08
C ASN A 287 -18.98 -0.35 -8.15
N GLN A 288 -19.22 0.46 -7.12
CA GLN A 288 -20.33 1.41 -7.10
C GLN A 288 -20.14 2.53 -8.14
N ILE A 289 -18.93 3.07 -8.26
CA ILE A 289 -18.68 4.24 -9.13
C ILE A 289 -18.38 3.82 -10.58
N TRP A 290 -17.55 2.80 -10.78
CA TRP A 290 -17.13 2.36 -12.11
C TRP A 290 -18.09 1.34 -12.72
N SER A 291 -18.92 0.67 -11.92
CA SER A 291 -19.82 -0.39 -12.39
C SER A 291 -19.06 -1.51 -13.15
N THR A 292 -17.93 -1.96 -12.61
CA THR A 292 -17.02 -2.94 -13.23
C THR A 292 -16.81 -4.22 -12.41
N SER A 293 -17.82 -4.64 -11.63
CA SER A 293 -17.69 -5.77 -10.69
C SER A 293 -17.21 -7.08 -11.30
N ASN A 294 -17.51 -7.34 -12.58
CA ASN A 294 -17.09 -8.54 -13.31
C ASN A 294 -15.59 -8.61 -13.65
N ARG A 295 -14.86 -7.49 -13.52
CA ARG A 295 -13.42 -7.37 -13.82
C ARG A 295 -12.62 -6.74 -12.68
N THR A 296 -13.23 -6.59 -11.50
CA THR A 296 -12.58 -6.05 -10.30
C THR A 296 -12.13 -7.18 -9.38
N HIS A 297 -10.82 -7.33 -9.23
CA HIS A 297 -10.17 -8.40 -8.46
C HIS A 297 -9.53 -7.84 -7.19
N LEU A 298 -9.81 -8.49 -6.06
CA LEU A 298 -9.19 -8.15 -4.79
C LEU A 298 -7.78 -8.74 -4.75
N VAL A 299 -6.78 -7.87 -4.61
CA VAL A 299 -5.37 -8.22 -4.46
C VAL A 299 -4.80 -7.32 -3.39
N TYR A 300 -4.60 -7.88 -2.20
CA TYR A 300 -4.04 -7.14 -1.07
C TYR A 300 -2.61 -6.67 -1.37
N PRO A 301 -2.17 -5.54 -0.79
CA PRO A 301 -0.83 -5.03 -1.01
C PRO A 301 0.20 -5.95 -0.35
N PRO A 302 1.43 -6.02 -0.89
CA PRO A 302 2.50 -6.77 -0.29
C PRO A 302 2.91 -6.13 1.04
N CYS A 303 2.84 -6.90 2.12
CA CYS A 303 3.33 -6.53 3.44
C CYS A 303 4.60 -7.34 3.74
N ASP A 304 5.67 -6.68 4.20
CA ASP A 304 6.87 -7.41 4.65
C ASP A 304 6.62 -8.01 6.03
N VAL A 305 5.95 -9.17 6.07
CA VAL A 305 5.70 -9.91 7.31
C VAL A 305 6.87 -10.82 7.70
N GLN A 306 7.72 -11.19 6.74
CA GLN A 306 8.76 -12.20 6.97
C GLN A 306 9.83 -11.70 7.93
N SER A 307 10.25 -10.44 7.75
CA SER A 307 11.20 -9.79 8.65
C SER A 307 10.72 -9.75 10.10
N PHE A 308 9.41 -9.57 10.33
CA PHE A 308 8.81 -9.54 11.66
C PHE A 308 8.56 -10.95 12.22
N LEU A 309 8.10 -11.89 11.40
CA LEU A 309 7.87 -13.28 11.80
C LEU A 309 9.17 -14.02 12.16
N ALA A 310 10.30 -13.59 11.60
CA ALA A 310 11.61 -14.14 11.92
C ALA A 310 12.19 -13.64 13.26
N MET A 311 11.57 -12.64 13.89
CA MET A 311 12.06 -12.11 15.17
C MET A 311 11.89 -13.13 16.29
N PRO A 312 12.88 -13.25 17.20
CA PRO A 312 12.71 -14.06 18.39
C PRO A 312 11.60 -13.44 19.23
N LEU A 313 10.83 -14.33 19.84
CA LEU A 313 9.74 -13.95 20.71
C LEU A 313 10.28 -13.18 21.91
N TYR A 314 9.62 -12.07 22.22
CA TYR A 314 10.00 -11.26 23.35
C TYR A 314 9.62 -11.97 24.66
N ASP A 315 10.60 -12.11 25.56
CA ASP A 315 10.39 -12.64 26.90
C ASP A 315 9.62 -11.63 27.75
N ASP A 316 8.35 -11.91 28.02
CA ASP A 316 7.48 -11.03 28.80
C ASP A 316 8.00 -10.77 30.23
N ASN A 317 8.88 -11.63 30.78
CA ASN A 317 9.53 -11.37 32.07
C ASN A 317 10.53 -10.21 32.01
N LYS A 318 11.02 -9.87 30.82
CA LYS A 318 11.92 -8.73 30.57
C LYS A 318 11.15 -7.44 30.29
N ARG A 319 9.83 -7.51 30.20
CA ARG A 319 8.97 -6.38 29.85
C ARG A 319 8.97 -5.35 30.97
N GLN A 320 9.67 -4.24 30.75
CA GLN A 320 9.69 -3.13 31.69
C GLN A 320 8.39 -2.31 31.63
N PHE A 321 7.80 -2.17 30.44
CA PHE A 321 6.59 -1.38 30.21
C PHE A 321 5.57 -2.10 29.32
N PHE A 322 4.29 -1.83 29.57
CA PHE A 322 3.19 -2.09 28.66
C PHE A 322 3.20 -1.02 27.57
N THR A 323 4.02 -1.23 26.54
CA THR A 323 4.18 -0.28 25.43
C THR A 323 3.05 -0.40 24.43
N ILE A 324 2.38 0.73 24.17
CA ILE A 324 1.43 0.94 23.08
C ILE A 324 2.21 1.66 21.98
N VAL A 325 2.30 1.06 20.80
CA VAL A 325 3.06 1.61 19.67
C VAL A 325 2.13 2.04 18.55
N SER A 326 2.42 3.18 17.95
CA SER A 326 1.77 3.64 16.73
C SER A 326 2.81 3.84 15.65
N VAL A 327 2.54 3.31 14.45
CA VAL A 327 3.44 3.40 13.31
C VAL A 327 2.73 4.06 12.13
N GLY A 328 3.19 5.26 11.75
CA GLY A 328 2.59 5.98 10.62
C GLY A 328 3.26 7.32 10.34
N GLN A 329 3.08 7.86 9.14
CA GLN A 329 3.55 9.21 8.82
C GLN A 329 2.78 10.24 9.66
N PHE A 330 3.43 11.31 10.12
CA PHE A 330 2.76 12.37 10.88
C PHE A 330 1.87 13.25 10.00
N ARG A 331 0.69 12.74 9.66
CA ARG A 331 -0.30 13.36 8.76
C ARG A 331 -1.65 13.58 9.45
N PRO A 332 -2.47 14.53 8.97
CA PRO A 332 -3.79 14.81 9.56
C PRO A 332 -4.69 13.57 9.60
N GLU A 333 -4.72 12.80 8.52
CA GLU A 333 -5.58 11.62 8.39
C GLU A 333 -5.21 10.48 9.35
N LYS A 334 -3.99 10.47 9.90
CA LYS A 334 -3.54 9.46 10.86
C LYS A 334 -4.00 9.71 12.29
N ASP A 335 -4.59 10.88 12.57
CA ASP A 335 -5.19 11.24 13.84
C ASP A 335 -4.39 10.83 15.09
N HIS A 336 -3.13 11.29 15.15
CA HIS A 336 -2.26 11.07 16.31
C HIS A 336 -2.77 11.79 17.57
N GLU A 337 -3.55 12.85 17.40
CA GLU A 337 -4.19 13.56 18.51
C GLU A 337 -5.18 12.63 19.23
N LEU A 338 -6.02 11.88 18.50
CA LEU A 338 -6.89 10.88 19.11
C LEU A 338 -6.10 9.82 19.88
N GLN A 339 -4.93 9.40 19.38
CA GLN A 339 -4.06 8.42 20.06
C GLN A 339 -3.59 8.96 21.41
N ILE A 340 -3.03 10.18 21.43
CA ILE A 340 -2.52 10.83 22.65
C ILE A 340 -3.65 11.05 23.66
N ARG A 341 -4.80 11.55 23.21
CA ARG A 341 -5.95 11.81 24.08
C ARG A 341 -6.57 10.53 24.64
N SER A 342 -6.67 9.48 23.83
CA SER A 342 -7.16 8.17 24.31
C SER A 342 -6.19 7.53 25.30
N PHE A 343 -4.89 7.70 25.11
CA PHE A 343 -3.89 7.25 26.07
C PHE A 343 -3.94 8.06 27.37
N HIS A 344 -4.16 9.37 27.29
CA HIS A 344 -4.39 10.20 28.48
C HIS A 344 -5.61 9.70 29.27
N ASP A 345 -6.72 9.42 28.59
CA ASP A 345 -7.95 8.92 29.22
C ASP A 345 -7.76 7.53 29.85
N LEU A 346 -7.00 6.64 29.20
CA LEU A 346 -6.57 5.38 29.82
C LEU A 346 -5.83 5.61 31.14
N LEU A 347 -4.87 6.54 31.16
CA LEU A 347 -4.11 6.86 32.38
C LEU A 347 -4.99 7.45 33.50
N GLN A 348 -6.05 8.17 33.16
CA GLN A 348 -7.04 8.63 34.15
C GLN A 348 -7.88 7.47 34.71
N ARG A 349 -8.13 6.42 33.91
CA ARG A 349 -8.90 5.24 34.33
C ARG A 349 -8.10 4.26 35.20
N ILE A 350 -6.78 4.20 35.03
CA ILE A 350 -5.85 3.31 35.76
C ILE A 350 -4.58 4.06 36.23
N PRO A 351 -4.74 5.11 37.07
CA PRO A 351 -3.63 5.98 37.47
C PRO A 351 -2.51 5.24 38.21
N GLU A 352 -2.83 4.16 38.94
CA GLU A 352 -1.89 3.31 39.66
C GLU A 352 -0.90 2.58 38.73
N ARG A 353 -1.23 2.43 37.44
CA ARG A 353 -0.38 1.76 36.44
C ARG A 353 0.40 2.72 35.55
N ARG A 354 0.32 4.03 35.78
CA ARG A 354 0.99 5.05 34.94
C ARG A 354 2.47 4.75 34.71
N SER A 355 3.21 4.42 35.76
CA SER A 355 4.65 4.13 35.68
C SER A 355 5.00 2.87 34.87
N GLN A 356 4.01 2.02 34.58
CA GLN A 356 4.16 0.80 33.80
C GLN A 356 3.76 1.00 32.33
N LEU A 357 3.16 2.12 31.94
CA LEU A 357 2.59 2.35 30.62
C LEU A 357 3.43 3.32 29.81
N ARG A 358 3.57 3.04 28.51
CA ARG A 358 4.22 3.94 27.56
C ARG A 358 3.47 4.00 26.23
N LEU A 359 3.38 5.19 25.65
CA LEU A 359 2.93 5.39 24.27
C LEU A 359 4.13 5.79 23.40
N LEU A 360 4.43 4.97 22.39
CA LEU A 360 5.51 5.18 21.45
C LEU A 360 4.96 5.56 20.08
N LEU A 361 5.19 6.80 19.65
CA LEU A 361 4.76 7.33 18.35
C LEU A 361 5.93 7.29 17.37
N ILE A 362 5.90 6.34 16.44
CA ILE A 362 6.94 6.12 15.43
C ILE A 362 6.43 6.59 14.07
N GLY A 363 7.19 7.46 13.41
CA GLY A 363 6.73 7.98 12.12
C GLY A 363 7.76 8.76 11.32
N SER A 364 7.48 8.92 10.01
CA SER A 364 8.31 9.74 9.14
C SER A 364 7.79 11.16 9.02
N CYS A 365 8.71 12.13 8.94
CA CYS A 365 8.43 13.52 8.57
C CYS A 365 9.13 13.83 7.26
N ARG A 366 8.36 14.01 6.18
CA ARG A 366 8.91 14.23 4.82
C ARG A 366 9.04 15.71 4.49
N HIS A 367 8.13 16.53 5.01
CA HIS A 367 8.04 17.95 4.69
C HIS A 367 7.82 18.80 5.95
N GLU A 368 7.91 20.12 5.80
CA GLU A 368 7.78 21.07 6.91
C GLU A 368 6.43 20.96 7.63
N ASP A 369 5.34 20.72 6.89
CA ASP A 369 4.00 20.49 7.45
C ASP A 369 3.93 19.26 8.38
N ASP A 370 4.78 18.25 8.16
CA ASP A 370 4.86 17.07 9.05
C ASP A 370 5.61 17.44 10.34
N ARG A 371 6.66 18.25 10.22
CA ARG A 371 7.44 18.74 11.37
C ARG A 371 6.60 19.64 12.27
N GLN A 372 5.89 20.60 11.70
CA GLN A 372 4.97 21.47 12.45
C GLN A 372 3.89 20.67 13.19
N ARG A 373 3.41 19.57 12.59
CA ARG A 373 2.45 18.68 13.24
C ARG A 373 3.06 17.95 14.41
N VAL A 374 4.28 17.43 14.30
CA VAL A 374 4.99 16.82 15.43
C VAL A 374 5.15 17.82 16.58
N GLU A 375 5.54 19.06 16.30
CA GLU A 375 5.65 20.09 17.33
C GLU A 375 4.30 20.39 18.00
N SER A 376 3.22 20.46 17.22
CA SER A 376 1.86 20.63 17.77
C SER A 376 1.46 19.46 18.68
N LEU A 377 1.83 18.22 18.31
CA LEU A 377 1.58 17.02 19.11
C LEU A 377 2.44 16.99 20.38
N ARG A 378 3.68 17.48 20.34
CA ARG A 378 4.53 17.66 21.53
C ARG A 378 3.92 18.66 22.50
N THR A 379 3.45 19.81 22.00
CA THR A 379 2.73 20.78 22.83
C THR A 379 1.46 20.18 23.46
N LEU A 380 0.75 19.29 22.74
CA LEU A 380 -0.38 18.56 23.32
C LEU A 380 0.05 17.62 24.44
N VAL A 381 1.16 16.88 24.26
CA VAL A 381 1.75 16.01 25.30
C VAL A 381 2.18 16.82 26.53
N ASP A 382 2.77 18.00 26.33
CA ASP A 382 3.13 18.93 27.40
C ASP A 382 1.89 19.38 28.18
N ASN A 383 0.87 19.87 27.47
CA ASN A 383 -0.37 20.39 28.06
C ASN A 383 -1.14 19.31 28.85
N LEU A 384 -1.01 18.05 28.46
CA LEU A 384 -1.63 16.90 29.13
C LEU A 384 -0.73 16.27 30.20
N ASN A 385 0.46 16.84 30.46
CA ASN A 385 1.49 16.32 31.37
C ASN A 385 1.82 14.85 31.09
N LEU A 386 2.24 14.53 29.86
CA LEU A 386 2.51 13.16 29.41
C LEU A 386 3.97 12.90 29.01
N ASN A 387 4.87 13.84 29.26
CA ASN A 387 6.28 13.77 28.85
C ASN A 387 7.09 12.60 29.43
N ASP A 388 6.65 12.05 30.57
CA ASP A 388 7.24 10.89 31.24
C ASP A 388 6.83 9.55 30.61
N VAL A 389 5.75 9.53 29.82
CA VAL A 389 5.11 8.30 29.32
C VAL A 389 4.85 8.29 27.81
N VAL A 390 5.05 9.40 27.10
CA VAL A 390 4.93 9.49 25.63
C VAL A 390 6.29 9.76 24.99
N GLU A 391 6.67 8.94 24.03
CA GLU A 391 7.93 9.05 23.29
C GLU A 391 7.68 9.18 21.79
N PHE A 392 8.45 10.05 21.11
CA PHE A 392 8.41 10.24 19.67
C PHE A 392 9.70 9.73 19.03
N LYS A 393 9.58 8.83 18.04
CA LYS A 393 10.70 8.32 17.24
C LYS A 393 10.51 8.68 15.77
N LEU A 394 11.28 9.64 15.30
CA LEU A 394 11.14 10.21 13.95
C LEU A 394 12.15 9.61 12.98
N ASN A 395 11.67 9.14 11.82
CA ASN A 395 12.51 8.65 10.72
C ASN A 395 13.55 7.58 11.14
N ILE A 396 13.19 6.70 12.08
CA ILE A 396 14.09 5.65 12.57
C ILE A 396 14.38 4.60 11.48
N LYS A 397 15.48 3.87 11.67
CA LYS A 397 15.86 2.76 10.78
C LYS A 397 14.90 1.57 10.94
N PHE A 398 14.77 0.76 9.90
CA PHE A 398 13.90 -0.42 9.91
C PHE A 398 14.27 -1.44 11.02
N ASP A 399 15.55 -1.62 11.33
CA ASP A 399 15.99 -2.50 12.42
C ASP A 399 15.58 -1.99 13.82
N GLU A 400 15.56 -0.67 14.00
CA GLU A 400 15.07 -0.06 15.23
C GLU A 400 13.54 -0.23 15.34
N LEU A 401 12.81 0.03 14.25
CA LEU A 401 11.36 -0.21 14.17
C LEU A 401 10.99 -1.65 14.51
N LYS A 402 11.71 -2.63 13.96
CA LYS A 402 11.54 -4.06 14.29
C LYS A 402 11.69 -4.31 15.78
N THR A 403 12.74 -3.73 16.38
CA THR A 403 13.03 -3.88 17.81
C THR A 403 11.90 -3.30 18.67
N ASP A 404 11.45 -2.09 18.36
CA ASP A 404 10.36 -1.43 19.08
C ASP A 404 9.03 -2.19 18.94
N LEU A 405 8.71 -2.66 17.73
CA LEU A 405 7.49 -3.44 17.48
C LEU A 405 7.50 -4.81 18.19
N ASN A 406 8.64 -5.51 18.22
CA ASN A 406 8.76 -6.79 18.93
C ASN A 406 8.57 -6.63 20.45
N GLN A 407 8.91 -5.46 20.98
CA GLN A 407 8.75 -5.14 22.40
C GLN A 407 7.38 -4.56 22.73
N ALA A 408 6.60 -4.12 21.73
CA ALA A 408 5.30 -3.53 21.97
C ALA A 408 4.25 -4.57 22.32
N MET A 409 3.25 -4.17 23.11
CA MET A 409 2.09 -4.99 23.42
C MET A 409 0.92 -4.67 22.50
N ILE A 410 0.62 -3.38 22.33
CA ILE A 410 -0.54 -2.92 21.56
C ILE A 410 -0.05 -2.20 20.31
N GLY A 411 -0.51 -2.62 19.14
CA GLY A 411 -0.34 -1.89 17.89
C GLY A 411 -1.54 -0.97 17.65
N LEU A 412 -1.36 0.34 17.82
CA LEU A 412 -2.43 1.33 17.77
C LEU A 412 -2.53 1.97 16.38
N HIS A 413 -3.76 2.04 15.86
CA HIS A 413 -4.05 2.71 14.59
C HIS A 413 -5.39 3.45 14.65
N THR A 414 -5.39 4.75 14.35
CA THR A 414 -6.58 5.62 14.50
C THR A 414 -7.09 6.21 13.19
N MET A 415 -6.49 5.89 12.04
CA MET A 415 -6.93 6.50 10.77
C MET A 415 -8.34 6.02 10.41
N TRP A 416 -9.27 6.97 10.40
CA TRP A 416 -10.62 6.73 9.90
C TRP A 416 -10.61 6.47 8.39
N ASN A 417 -11.29 5.40 7.97
CA ASN A 417 -11.36 4.97 6.58
C ASN A 417 -9.97 4.74 5.95
N GLU A 418 -9.06 4.15 6.73
CA GLU A 418 -7.81 3.61 6.19
C GLU A 418 -8.12 2.62 5.08
N HIS A 419 -7.39 2.73 3.97
CA HIS A 419 -7.78 2.04 2.75
C HIS A 419 -7.52 0.54 2.87
N PHE A 420 -6.37 0.16 3.43
CA PHE A 420 -6.03 -1.23 3.77
C PHE A 420 -5.43 -1.29 5.17
N GLY A 421 -4.18 -0.83 5.34
CA GLY A 421 -3.47 -0.87 6.62
C GLY A 421 -2.22 -1.75 6.60
N ILE A 422 -1.24 -1.46 5.73
CA ILE A 422 0.04 -2.23 5.69
C ILE A 422 0.71 -2.26 7.06
N GLY A 423 0.78 -1.11 7.74
CA GLY A 423 1.38 -1.02 9.08
C GLY A 423 0.62 -1.82 10.13
N ILE A 424 -0.69 -2.03 9.97
CA ILE A 424 -1.46 -2.91 10.86
C ILE A 424 -1.00 -4.36 10.69
N VAL A 425 -0.89 -4.84 9.45
CA VAL A 425 -0.42 -6.21 9.16
C VAL A 425 1.02 -6.42 9.64
N GLU A 426 1.88 -5.41 9.51
CA GLU A 426 3.25 -5.45 10.01
C GLU A 426 3.29 -5.51 11.56
N MET A 427 2.47 -4.70 12.25
CA MET A 427 2.31 -4.75 13.71
C MET A 427 1.77 -6.10 14.19
N MET A 428 0.82 -6.69 13.46
CA MET A 428 0.31 -8.04 13.73
C MET A 428 1.40 -9.11 13.55
N ALA A 429 2.19 -9.02 12.48
CA ALA A 429 3.29 -9.94 12.23
C ALA A 429 4.36 -9.86 13.33
N ALA A 430 4.62 -8.66 13.86
CA ALA A 430 5.51 -8.44 15.01
C ALA A 430 4.98 -9.00 16.34
N GLY A 431 3.72 -9.44 16.38
CA GLY A 431 3.12 -10.06 17.58
C GLY A 431 2.37 -9.11 18.49
N THR A 432 2.13 -7.87 18.07
CA THR A 432 1.29 -6.93 18.85
C THR A 432 -0.19 -7.30 18.75
N ILE A 433 -0.95 -7.01 19.81
CA ILE A 433 -2.42 -7.03 19.77
C ILE A 433 -2.86 -5.72 19.14
N VAL A 434 -3.42 -5.78 17.93
CA VAL A 434 -3.80 -4.55 17.22
C VAL A 434 -5.12 -3.99 17.75
N LEU A 435 -5.12 -2.68 17.98
CA LEU A 435 -6.30 -1.86 18.19
C LEU A 435 -6.40 -0.84 17.04
N ALA A 436 -7.33 -1.06 16.13
CA ALA A 436 -7.49 -0.27 14.92
C ALA A 436 -8.85 0.47 14.86
N HIS A 437 -8.96 1.44 13.95
CA HIS A 437 -10.21 2.12 13.71
C HIS A 437 -11.27 1.18 13.11
N ASN A 438 -12.51 1.25 13.62
CA ASN A 438 -13.70 0.51 13.18
C ASN A 438 -14.27 1.03 11.86
N SER A 439 -13.43 1.22 10.85
CA SER A 439 -13.84 1.59 9.48
C SER A 439 -12.77 1.20 8.46
N GLY A 440 -13.07 1.35 7.17
CA GLY A 440 -12.11 1.09 6.11
C GLY A 440 -11.70 -0.38 5.94
N GLY A 441 -10.54 -0.58 5.29
CA GLY A 441 -9.86 -1.85 5.15
C GLY A 441 -9.54 -2.56 6.47
N PRO A 442 -9.12 -1.88 7.56
CA PRO A 442 -8.88 -2.54 8.83
C PRO A 442 -10.07 -3.35 9.33
N LYS A 443 -11.27 -2.74 9.35
CA LYS A 443 -12.50 -3.41 9.76
C LYS A 443 -12.93 -4.52 8.79
N MET A 444 -12.78 -4.28 7.50
CA MET A 444 -13.37 -5.17 6.48
C MET A 444 -12.50 -6.38 6.16
N ASP A 445 -11.18 -6.27 6.32
CA ASP A 445 -10.23 -7.26 5.80
C ASP A 445 -9.22 -7.78 6.83
N ILE A 446 -8.97 -7.05 7.93
CA ILE A 446 -7.81 -7.33 8.80
C ILE A 446 -8.20 -7.67 10.24
N VAL A 447 -8.99 -6.81 10.88
CA VAL A 447 -9.28 -6.84 12.31
C VAL A 447 -10.71 -7.30 12.56
N ASP A 448 -10.86 -8.42 13.26
CA ASP A 448 -12.10 -9.00 13.73
C ASP A 448 -11.96 -9.44 15.21
N ASN A 449 -12.98 -10.14 15.74
CA ASN A 449 -13.02 -10.58 17.13
C ASN A 449 -11.92 -11.60 17.52
N GLN A 450 -11.23 -12.19 16.56
CA GLN A 450 -10.13 -13.13 16.77
C GLN A 450 -8.78 -12.46 16.54
N THR A 451 -8.73 -11.42 15.71
CA THR A 451 -7.47 -10.84 15.23
C THR A 451 -7.03 -9.55 15.90
N GLY A 452 -7.93 -8.87 16.61
CA GLY A 452 -7.60 -7.69 17.40
C GLY A 452 -8.84 -6.99 17.94
N PHE A 453 -8.74 -5.67 18.10
CA PHE A 453 -9.81 -4.84 18.63
C PHE A 453 -10.11 -3.68 17.69
N LEU A 454 -11.38 -3.32 17.62
CA LEU A 454 -11.86 -2.17 16.86
C LEU A 454 -12.41 -1.10 17.80
N ALA A 455 -12.05 0.16 17.53
CA ALA A 455 -12.56 1.35 18.24
C ALA A 455 -12.91 2.47 17.26
N HIS A 456 -13.70 3.44 17.68
CA HIS A 456 -14.20 4.51 16.79
C HIS A 456 -14.17 5.91 17.40
N ASP A 457 -13.95 6.02 18.70
CA ASP A 457 -13.89 7.26 19.44
C ASP A 457 -12.95 7.13 20.66
N LEU A 458 -12.70 8.25 21.33
CA LEU A 458 -11.77 8.34 22.44
C LEU A 458 -12.09 7.32 23.56
N ASP A 459 -13.36 7.22 23.96
CA ASP A 459 -13.81 6.33 25.02
C ASP A 459 -13.59 4.85 24.65
N SER A 460 -13.96 4.46 23.44
CA SER A 460 -13.77 3.09 22.96
C SER A 460 -12.31 2.71 22.83
N TYR A 461 -11.43 3.63 22.39
CA TYR A 461 -9.98 3.37 22.38
C TYR A 461 -9.44 3.16 23.80
N ALA A 462 -9.75 4.07 24.74
CA ALA A 462 -9.29 3.94 26.12
C ALA A 462 -9.80 2.65 26.78
N THR A 463 -11.07 2.32 26.58
CA THR A 463 -11.69 1.08 27.07
C THR A 463 -11.01 -0.17 26.51
N LYS A 464 -10.74 -0.22 25.20
CA LYS A 464 -10.08 -1.37 24.58
C LYS A 464 -8.61 -1.50 24.95
N MET A 465 -7.89 -0.39 25.09
CA MET A 465 -6.51 -0.43 25.61
C MET A 465 -6.49 -1.02 27.02
N ARG A 466 -7.38 -0.55 27.91
CA ARG A 466 -7.51 -1.10 29.27
C ARG A 466 -7.80 -2.60 29.23
N GLN A 467 -8.79 -3.01 28.43
CA GLN A 467 -9.15 -4.42 28.26
C GLN A 467 -7.92 -5.27 27.89
N ILE A 468 -7.12 -4.85 26.90
CA ILE A 468 -5.93 -5.58 26.44
C ILE A 468 -4.86 -5.68 27.55
N ILE A 469 -4.64 -4.59 28.30
CA ILE A 469 -3.65 -4.53 29.38
C ILE A 469 -4.08 -5.42 30.56
N GLU A 470 -5.38 -5.57 30.79
CA GLU A 470 -5.95 -6.42 31.85
C GLU A 470 -6.07 -7.90 31.45
N LEU A 471 -5.94 -8.26 30.16
CA LEU A 471 -5.92 -9.66 29.73
C LEU A 471 -4.81 -10.43 30.45
N SER A 472 -5.13 -11.63 30.92
CA SER A 472 -4.12 -12.55 31.45
C SER A 472 -3.14 -12.99 30.35
N ASN A 473 -1.94 -13.44 30.74
CA ASN A 473 -0.96 -13.93 29.77
C ASN A 473 -1.49 -15.11 28.91
N ASP A 474 -2.46 -15.87 29.43
CA ASP A 474 -3.12 -16.97 28.71
C ASP A 474 -4.18 -16.49 27.71
N GLU A 475 -4.77 -15.31 27.92
CA GLU A 475 -5.76 -14.71 27.02
C GLU A 475 -5.15 -13.79 25.95
N ARG A 476 -3.88 -13.38 26.13
CA ARG A 476 -3.09 -12.62 25.13
C ARG A 476 -2.57 -13.56 24.01
N LEU A 477 -3.49 -14.24 23.33
CA LEU A 477 -3.18 -15.15 22.22
C LEU A 477 -2.96 -14.38 20.90
N ARG A 478 -2.07 -14.89 20.06
CA ARG A 478 -1.87 -14.38 18.68
C ARG A 478 -3.04 -14.79 17.78
N LEU A 479 -3.05 -14.27 16.55
CA LEU A 479 -4.00 -14.55 15.47
C LEU A 479 -4.28 -16.02 15.17
N ASP A 480 -3.33 -16.89 15.47
CA ASP A 480 -3.41 -18.32 15.25
C ASP A 480 -3.60 -19.10 16.54
N HIS A 481 -4.15 -18.44 17.57
CA HIS A 481 -4.44 -18.98 18.90
C HIS A 481 -3.22 -19.57 19.60
N ARG A 482 -2.03 -19.18 19.15
CA ARG A 482 -0.76 -19.58 19.71
C ARG A 482 -0.36 -18.59 20.81
N ARG A 483 0.16 -19.13 21.91
CA ARG A 483 1.01 -18.39 22.84
C ARG A 483 2.21 -17.84 22.07
N PRO A 484 2.81 -16.71 22.49
CA PRO A 484 4.04 -16.19 21.89
C PRO A 484 5.04 -17.31 21.55
N PHE A 485 5.31 -18.22 22.51
CA PHE A 485 6.28 -19.33 22.44
C PHE A 485 5.81 -20.66 21.88
N SER A 486 4.58 -20.75 21.40
CA SER A 486 4.10 -22.03 20.86
C SER A 486 4.55 -22.21 19.41
N LEU A 487 5.15 -23.36 19.11
CA LEU A 487 5.45 -23.77 17.73
C LEU A 487 4.14 -23.87 16.94
N ARG A 488 4.22 -23.71 15.61
CA ARG A 488 3.07 -24.07 14.77
C ARG A 488 2.76 -25.55 14.99
N PRO A 489 1.48 -25.93 15.21
CA PRO A 489 1.12 -27.33 15.33
C PRO A 489 1.55 -28.05 14.04
N ALA A 490 2.33 -29.13 14.21
CA ALA A 490 2.70 -30.01 13.13
C ALA A 490 1.64 -31.12 13.04
N ASP A 491 0.98 -31.24 11.90
CA ASP A 491 0.13 -32.38 11.58
C ASP A 491 1.03 -33.51 11.07
N ILE A 492 1.05 -34.64 11.78
CA ILE A 492 1.92 -35.79 11.50
C ILE A 492 1.02 -36.94 11.03
N GLU A 493 1.09 -37.24 9.74
CA GLU A 493 0.36 -38.33 9.12
C GLU A 493 1.32 -39.48 8.80
N PHE A 494 1.24 -40.57 9.57
CA PHE A 494 1.95 -41.81 9.27
C PHE A 494 1.26 -42.52 8.10
N ARG A 495 2.02 -42.88 7.06
CA ARG A 495 1.48 -43.60 5.91
C ARG A 495 1.52 -45.11 6.13
N GLN A 496 0.82 -45.85 5.27
CA GLN A 496 0.81 -47.32 5.29
C GLN A 496 2.20 -47.93 5.06
N GLU A 497 3.07 -47.24 4.33
CA GLU A 497 4.45 -47.68 4.12
C GLU A 497 5.32 -47.43 5.37
N TYR A 498 5.97 -48.48 5.86
CA TYR A 498 6.82 -48.40 7.04
C TYR A 498 7.96 -47.39 6.85
N GLY A 499 8.17 -46.53 7.86
CA GLY A 499 9.15 -45.45 7.80
C GLY A 499 8.72 -44.23 6.99
N SER A 500 7.49 -44.17 6.48
CA SER A 500 6.97 -43.03 5.73
C SER A 500 6.08 -42.14 6.58
N VAL A 501 6.42 -40.85 6.67
CA VAL A 501 5.63 -39.85 7.40
C VAL A 501 5.49 -38.58 6.58
N VAL A 502 4.28 -38.02 6.56
CA VAL A 502 4.02 -36.69 6.03
C VAL A 502 3.84 -35.74 7.21
N VAL A 503 4.71 -34.75 7.31
CA VAL A 503 4.61 -33.68 8.30
C VAL A 503 4.08 -32.44 7.60
N ARG A 504 3.03 -31.84 8.15
CA ARG A 504 2.46 -30.57 7.65
C ARG A 504 2.58 -29.49 8.70
N ILE A 505 3.05 -28.33 8.28
CA ILE A 505 3.02 -27.10 9.08
C ILE A 505 2.33 -26.04 8.21
N GLY A 506 1.09 -25.67 8.57
CA GLY A 506 0.24 -24.87 7.68
C GLY A 506 -0.02 -25.62 6.36
N ARG A 507 0.28 -24.99 5.21
CA ARG A 507 0.17 -25.65 3.90
C ARG A 507 1.46 -26.31 3.41
N THR A 508 2.56 -26.10 4.12
CA THR A 508 3.85 -26.76 3.81
C THR A 508 3.75 -28.24 4.13
N ARG A 509 4.08 -29.11 3.18
CA ARG A 509 4.10 -30.57 3.36
C ARG A 509 5.50 -31.11 3.10
N VAL A 510 6.01 -31.85 4.07
CA VAL A 510 7.29 -32.56 3.97
C VAL A 510 7.02 -34.05 4.06
N LEU A 511 7.46 -34.81 3.06
CA LEU A 511 7.49 -36.26 3.12
C LEU A 511 8.87 -36.68 3.65
N ALA A 512 8.91 -37.35 4.78
CA ALA A 512 10.11 -37.99 5.28
C ALA A 512 9.95 -39.51 5.17
N GLN A 513 10.89 -40.13 4.46
CA GLN A 513 11.01 -41.58 4.35
C GLN A 513 12.26 -42.03 5.09
N THR A 514 12.12 -43.02 5.95
CA THR A 514 13.23 -43.61 6.69
C THR A 514 13.40 -45.06 6.28
N SER A 515 14.65 -45.49 6.20
CA SER A 515 15.00 -46.90 6.00
C SER A 515 16.16 -47.24 6.92
N CYS A 516 16.21 -48.48 7.39
CA CYS A 516 17.27 -48.97 8.27
C CYS A 516 17.93 -50.20 7.64
N LYS A 517 19.25 -50.25 7.72
CA LYS A 517 20.06 -51.42 7.32
C LYS A 517 21.09 -51.71 8.39
N ILE A 518 21.50 -52.96 8.54
CA ILE A 518 22.60 -53.33 9.44
C ILE A 518 23.91 -53.20 8.65
N VAL A 519 24.88 -52.48 9.20
CA VAL A 519 26.20 -52.26 8.58
C VAL A 519 27.31 -52.36 9.63
N LYS A 520 28.56 -52.48 9.18
CA LYS A 520 29.71 -52.37 10.07
C LYS A 520 29.86 -50.93 10.60
N PRO A 521 30.21 -50.73 11.88
CA PRO A 521 30.42 -49.40 12.45
C PRO A 521 31.60 -48.65 11.81
N LYS A 522 31.75 -47.36 12.10
CA LYS A 522 32.96 -46.62 11.68
C LYS A 522 34.12 -47.01 12.60
N GLU A 523 35.31 -47.17 12.05
CA GLU A 523 36.51 -47.50 12.84
C GLU A 523 36.78 -46.48 13.96
N THR A 524 36.47 -45.21 13.70
CA THR A 524 36.63 -44.13 14.69
C THR A 524 35.61 -44.15 15.82
N ARG A 525 34.44 -44.77 15.61
CA ARG A 525 33.32 -44.83 16.57
C ARG A 525 32.62 -46.19 16.48
N PRO A 526 33.21 -47.24 17.08
CA PRO A 526 32.73 -48.62 16.95
C PRO A 526 31.43 -48.91 17.72
N ASN A 527 31.09 -48.05 18.69
CA ASN A 527 29.94 -48.20 19.58
C ASN A 527 28.73 -47.34 19.17
N GLU A 528 28.82 -46.61 18.05
CA GLU A 528 27.74 -45.75 17.57
C GLU A 528 27.14 -46.28 16.27
N GLY A 529 25.82 -46.16 16.16
CA GLY A 529 25.10 -46.31 14.92
C GLY A 529 25.52 -45.29 13.87
N ARG A 530 24.96 -45.43 12.67
CA ARG A 530 25.20 -44.48 11.59
C ARG A 530 23.90 -43.79 11.21
N LEU A 531 23.98 -42.49 10.97
CA LEU A 531 22.86 -41.68 10.53
C LEU A 531 23.25 -40.93 9.24
N ARG A 532 22.37 -40.94 8.24
CA ARG A 532 22.52 -40.11 7.05
C ARG A 532 21.18 -39.49 6.68
N ILE A 533 21.21 -38.18 6.43
CA ILE A 533 20.07 -37.41 5.95
C ILE A 533 20.34 -37.01 4.51
N LEU A 534 19.36 -37.23 3.65
CA LEU A 534 19.36 -36.88 2.24
C LEU A 534 18.16 -35.98 1.96
N LEU A 535 18.41 -34.72 1.66
CA LEU A 535 17.37 -33.84 1.13
C LEU A 535 17.20 -34.06 -0.38
N LYS A 536 15.96 -34.30 -0.81
CA LYS A 536 15.56 -34.30 -2.22
C LYS A 536 14.59 -33.12 -2.45
N ASN A 537 14.93 -32.24 -3.39
CA ASN A 537 13.97 -31.25 -3.87
C ASN A 537 12.98 -31.92 -4.82
N ILE A 538 11.70 -31.95 -4.46
CA ILE A 538 10.64 -32.29 -5.42
C ILE A 538 10.21 -30.99 -6.11
N HIS A 539 10.95 -30.57 -7.14
CA HIS A 539 10.43 -29.58 -8.08
C HIS A 539 9.48 -30.30 -9.04
N LEU A 540 8.20 -30.36 -8.70
CA LEU A 540 7.15 -30.91 -9.57
C LEU A 540 6.83 -30.02 -10.80
N LEU A 541 7.69 -29.05 -11.15
CA LEU A 541 7.47 -28.13 -12.28
C LEU A 541 8.72 -27.80 -13.12
N SER A 542 9.87 -28.48 -12.94
CA SER A 542 10.98 -28.35 -13.89
C SER A 542 11.03 -29.57 -14.82
N PHE A 543 10.62 -29.39 -16.09
CA PHE A 543 10.77 -30.37 -17.18
C PHE A 543 12.23 -30.69 -17.55
N SER A 544 13.19 -30.19 -16.78
CA SER A 544 14.63 -30.44 -16.91
C SER A 544 15.20 -30.81 -15.55
N PHE A 545 14.81 -31.97 -15.04
CA PHE A 545 15.44 -32.57 -13.85
C PHE A 545 16.45 -33.63 -14.29
N ASP A 546 17.73 -33.28 -14.20
CA ASP A 546 18.83 -34.22 -14.32
C ASP A 546 18.89 -35.05 -13.04
N ALA A 547 18.51 -36.34 -13.11
CA ALA A 547 18.29 -37.22 -11.96
C ALA A 547 19.55 -37.56 -11.11
N GLY A 548 20.67 -36.83 -11.29
CA GLY A 548 21.96 -37.18 -10.69
C GLY A 548 22.69 -36.09 -9.89
N ARG A 549 22.36 -34.80 -10.01
CA ARG A 549 23.13 -33.72 -9.35
C ARG A 549 22.41 -33.13 -8.14
N GLN A 550 22.88 -33.44 -6.95
CA GLN A 550 22.53 -32.69 -5.74
C GLN A 550 23.09 -31.27 -5.83
N SER A 551 22.27 -30.26 -5.51
CA SER A 551 22.76 -28.88 -5.45
C SER A 551 23.66 -28.71 -4.23
N GLN A 552 24.69 -27.87 -4.34
CA GLN A 552 25.60 -27.55 -3.22
C GLN A 552 24.82 -27.10 -1.96
N TRP A 553 23.70 -26.42 -2.16
CA TRP A 553 22.78 -26.02 -1.09
C TRP A 553 22.13 -27.21 -0.38
N THR A 554 21.60 -28.20 -1.12
CA THR A 554 21.00 -29.41 -0.51
C THR A 554 22.01 -30.23 0.30
N THR A 555 23.27 -30.29 -0.15
CA THR A 555 24.35 -30.97 0.58
C THR A 555 24.71 -30.22 1.87
N THR A 556 24.83 -28.90 1.83
CA THR A 556 25.13 -28.08 3.00
C THR A 556 23.99 -28.13 4.02
N LEU A 557 22.74 -28.03 3.58
CA LEU A 557 21.58 -28.11 4.46
C LEU A 557 21.44 -29.50 5.08
N SER A 558 21.70 -30.58 4.33
CA SER A 558 21.69 -31.95 4.87
C SER A 558 22.73 -32.13 5.98
N ARG A 559 23.90 -31.48 5.84
CA ARG A 559 24.96 -31.49 6.87
C ARG A 559 24.54 -30.74 8.12
N HIS A 560 23.95 -29.55 7.98
CA HIS A 560 23.44 -28.78 9.13
C HIS A 560 22.30 -29.49 9.86
N LEU A 561 21.36 -30.10 9.11
CA LEU A 561 20.29 -30.90 9.73
C LEU A 561 20.85 -32.10 10.50
N LEU A 562 21.85 -32.79 9.95
CA LEU A 562 22.50 -33.90 10.64
C LEU A 562 23.17 -33.43 11.93
N GLN A 563 23.90 -32.32 11.87
CA GLN A 563 24.55 -31.72 13.05
C GLN A 563 23.52 -31.36 14.12
N ASN A 564 22.42 -30.70 13.74
CA ASN A 564 21.36 -30.32 14.68
C ASN A 564 20.68 -31.54 15.32
N ILE A 565 20.44 -32.62 14.56
CA ILE A 565 19.87 -33.86 15.11
C ILE A 565 20.83 -34.48 16.13
N GLN A 566 22.12 -34.51 15.83
CA GLN A 566 23.15 -35.02 16.74
C GLN A 566 23.29 -34.15 18.00
N ASP A 567 23.34 -32.83 17.84
CA ASP A 567 23.49 -31.88 18.95
C ASP A 567 22.26 -31.87 19.87
N SER A 568 21.06 -32.04 19.30
CA SER A 568 19.80 -32.13 20.05
C SER A 568 19.64 -33.42 20.87
N ARG A 569 20.49 -34.44 20.61
CA ARG A 569 20.38 -35.79 21.20
C ARG A 569 19.01 -36.45 21.03
N CYS A 570 18.23 -36.05 20.02
CA CYS A 570 16.91 -36.64 19.76
C CYS A 570 16.98 -38.08 19.24
N VAL A 571 18.15 -38.52 18.77
CA VAL A 571 18.46 -39.91 18.45
C VAL A 571 19.70 -40.30 19.23
N ASP A 572 19.56 -41.27 20.13
CA ASP A 572 20.70 -41.84 20.84
C ASP A 572 21.48 -42.77 19.92
N MET A 573 22.69 -42.35 19.55
CA MET A 573 23.54 -43.08 18.61
C MET A 573 24.12 -44.36 19.22
N GLU A 574 24.26 -44.47 20.55
CA GLU A 574 24.78 -45.67 21.21
C GLU A 574 23.72 -46.79 21.21
N SER A 575 22.44 -46.44 21.42
CA SER A 575 21.31 -47.37 21.31
C SER A 575 21.16 -48.05 19.94
N LEU A 576 21.81 -47.48 18.91
CA LEU A 576 21.81 -48.02 17.56
C LEU A 576 22.89 -49.09 17.33
N CYS A 577 23.77 -49.31 18.30
CA CYS A 577 24.75 -50.38 18.28
C CYS A 577 24.08 -51.72 18.64
N ILE A 578 24.29 -52.76 17.83
CA ILE A 578 23.77 -54.11 18.10
C ILE A 578 24.87 -54.95 18.75
N VAL A 579 26.02 -55.02 18.07
CA VAL A 579 27.24 -55.66 18.55
C VAL A 579 28.38 -54.70 18.23
N ALA A 580 29.05 -54.20 19.27
CA ALA A 580 30.19 -53.30 19.12
C ALA A 580 31.22 -53.89 18.15
N TYR A 581 31.81 -53.04 17.31
CA TYR A 581 32.80 -53.43 16.28
C TYR A 581 32.28 -54.30 15.11
N GLU A 582 31.13 -54.97 15.25
CA GLU A 582 30.61 -55.89 14.23
C GLU A 582 29.38 -55.36 13.51
N HIS A 583 28.33 -54.99 14.25
CA HIS A 583 27.01 -54.70 13.70
C HIS A 583 26.35 -53.49 14.36
N VAL A 584 26.05 -52.47 13.56
CA VAL A 584 25.28 -51.30 13.98
C VAL A 584 24.15 -50.99 13.02
N ARG A 585 23.08 -50.36 13.52
CA ARG A 585 21.97 -49.87 12.69
C ARG A 585 22.41 -48.61 11.94
N TYR A 586 22.18 -48.62 10.63
CA TYR A 586 22.35 -47.48 9.74
C TYR A 586 21.00 -46.97 9.29
N PHE A 587 20.60 -45.83 9.82
CA PHE A 587 19.40 -45.13 9.39
C PHE A 587 19.70 -44.17 8.25
N PHE A 588 18.91 -44.29 7.20
CA PHE A 588 18.92 -43.43 6.04
C PHE A 588 17.58 -42.71 5.94
N PHE A 589 17.62 -41.40 6.16
CA PHE A 589 16.48 -40.50 6.08
C PHE A 589 16.50 -39.81 4.71
N VAL A 590 15.46 -39.99 3.93
CA VAL A 590 15.17 -39.20 2.73
C VAL A 590 14.09 -38.21 3.08
N ILE A 591 14.43 -36.93 3.09
CA ILE A 591 13.48 -35.85 3.30
C ILE A 591 13.20 -35.23 1.94
N ALA A 592 11.97 -35.37 1.48
CA ALA A 592 11.50 -34.81 0.24
C ALA A 592 10.48 -33.71 0.55
N SER A 593 10.88 -32.46 0.32
CA SER A 593 9.98 -31.32 0.50
C SER A 593 9.16 -31.12 -0.77
N CYS A 594 7.83 -31.07 -0.62
CA CYS A 594 6.95 -30.55 -1.65
C CYS A 594 6.69 -29.10 -1.27
N TYR A 595 7.45 -28.16 -1.83
CA TYR A 595 7.19 -26.74 -1.64
C TYR A 595 5.92 -26.36 -2.41
N HIS A 596 4.76 -26.51 -1.79
CA HIS A 596 3.82 -25.41 -1.85
C HIS A 596 4.33 -24.41 -0.82
N TRP A 597 5.08 -23.41 -1.31
CA TRP A 597 5.25 -22.19 -0.56
C TRP A 597 3.85 -21.80 -0.06
N ASP A 598 3.71 -21.60 1.25
CA ASP A 598 2.78 -20.59 1.72
C ASP A 598 3.30 -19.25 1.13
N THR A 599 3.05 -19.02 -0.16
CA THR A 599 2.64 -17.70 -0.59
C THR A 599 1.34 -17.49 0.15
N VAL A 600 1.50 -16.96 1.36
CA VAL A 600 0.45 -16.31 2.11
C VAL A 600 -0.30 -15.46 1.09
N ARG A 601 -1.46 -15.95 0.66
CA ARG A 601 -2.57 -15.06 0.32
C ARG A 601 -2.92 -14.40 1.64
N GLY A 602 -2.13 -13.38 1.95
CA GLY A 602 -2.54 -12.25 2.75
C GLY A 602 -3.09 -11.21 1.81
#